data_AF-A0A382ENC4-F1
#
_entry.id   AF-A0A382ENC4-F1
#
_cell.length_a   1.000
_cell.length_b   1.000
_cell.length_c   1.000
_cell.angle_alpha   90.00
_cell.angle_beta   90.00
_cell.angle_gamma   90.00
#
_symmetry.space_group_name_H-M   'P 1'
#
loop_
_entity.id
_entity.type
_entity.pdbx_description
1 polymer ?
#
loop_
_entity_poly.entity_id
_entity_poly.type
_entity_poly.pdbx_seq_one_letter_code
_entity_poly.pdbx_strand_id
1 'polypeptide(L)'
;MIKTKDEKTFSDLEFKDHAHHADGIQARLDLDNGFEISVVSMKNREKPFGGLYGNASEGTYEVAVFHKGNLTPLCKYDDVLGWQDKVAITRLMKEVQVNSTAWLKLLQEIRDEYNAELLKD
;
A
#
# COMPACT_ATOMS: atom_id res chain seq x y z
N MET A 1 -11.33 18.19 -6.78
CA MET A 1 -11.91 16.84 -6.79
C MET A 1 -13.01 16.80 -5.73
N ILE A 2 -14.22 16.39 -6.08
CA ILE A 2 -15.33 16.29 -5.12
C ILE A 2 -15.21 14.91 -4.45
N LYS A 3 -14.87 14.89 -3.15
CA LYS A 3 -14.91 13.67 -2.33
C LYS A 3 -16.38 13.25 -2.23
N THR A 4 -16.77 12.11 -2.76
CA THR A 4 -18.07 11.52 -2.37
C THR A 4 -17.99 11.20 -0.88
N LYS A 5 -19.12 11.25 -0.18
CA LYS A 5 -19.18 11.17 1.29
C LYS A 5 -18.49 9.92 1.90
N ASP A 6 -18.24 8.90 1.08
CA ASP A 6 -17.74 7.59 1.49
C ASP A 6 -16.32 7.24 0.94
N GLU A 7 -15.64 8.14 0.21
CA GLU A 7 -14.29 7.85 -0.32
C GLU A 7 -13.24 7.94 0.81
N LYS A 8 -12.60 6.83 1.17
CA LYS A 8 -11.51 6.81 2.15
C LYS A 8 -10.20 7.28 1.52
N THR A 9 -9.44 8.10 2.24
CA THR A 9 -8.17 8.67 1.78
C THR A 9 -7.10 8.54 2.87
N PHE A 10 -5.87 9.00 2.58
CA PHE A 10 -4.78 8.98 3.56
C PHE A 10 -5.16 9.69 4.88
N SER A 11 -6.02 10.71 4.85
CA SER A 11 -6.44 11.43 6.07
C SER A 11 -7.30 10.59 7.01
N ASP A 12 -7.88 9.49 6.50
CA ASP A 12 -8.73 8.59 7.28
C ASP A 12 -7.90 7.46 7.95
N LEU A 13 -6.57 7.46 7.75
CA LEU A 13 -5.64 6.53 8.40
C LEU A 13 -5.34 6.96 9.84
N GLU A 14 -5.55 6.05 10.78
CA GLU A 14 -5.17 6.23 12.18
C GLU A 14 -3.82 5.56 12.46
N PHE A 15 -2.76 6.37 12.51
CA PHE A 15 -1.40 5.89 12.78
C PHE A 15 -1.17 5.63 14.27
N LYS A 16 -0.57 4.48 14.57
CA LYS A 16 -0.09 4.05 15.89
C LYS A 16 1.33 3.53 15.78
N ASP A 17 1.97 3.28 16.91
CA ASP A 17 3.30 2.67 16.94
C ASP A 17 3.30 1.29 16.25
N HIS A 18 4.36 1.03 15.48
CA HIS A 18 4.53 -0.23 14.77
C HIS A 18 4.85 -1.35 15.75
N ALA A 19 4.10 -2.46 15.68
CA ALA A 19 4.19 -3.54 16.67
C ALA A 19 5.56 -4.23 16.73
N HIS A 20 6.29 -4.24 15.61
CA HIS A 20 7.58 -4.93 15.47
C HIS A 20 8.77 -4.02 15.17
N HIS A 21 8.55 -2.70 15.07
CA HIS A 21 9.60 -1.73 14.78
C HIS A 21 9.48 -0.58 15.78
N ALA A 22 10.40 -0.52 16.76
CA ALA A 22 10.31 0.40 17.90
C ALA A 22 10.25 1.89 17.49
N ASP A 23 10.83 2.24 16.34
CA ASP A 23 10.78 3.58 15.77
C ASP A 23 9.90 3.64 14.49
N GLY A 24 8.99 2.69 14.34
CA GLY A 24 8.03 2.65 13.25
C GLY A 24 6.65 3.15 13.65
N ILE A 25 5.87 3.57 12.66
CA ILE A 25 4.43 3.79 12.75
C ILE A 25 3.72 2.88 11.74
N GLN A 26 2.47 2.56 12.03
CA GLN A 26 1.59 1.80 11.16
C GLN A 26 0.15 2.29 11.27
N ALA A 27 -0.57 2.22 10.17
CA ALA A 27 -2.02 2.33 10.09
C ALA A 27 -2.56 1.19 9.23
N ARG A 28 -3.75 0.71 9.57
CA ARG A 28 -4.53 -0.23 8.75
C ARG A 28 -5.94 0.31 8.60
N LEU A 29 -6.51 0.16 7.42
CA LEU A 29 -7.86 0.66 7.14
C LEU A 29 -8.57 -0.27 6.16
N ASP A 30 -9.74 -0.77 6.58
CA ASP A 30 -10.68 -1.47 5.71
C ASP A 30 -11.27 -0.46 4.71
N LEU A 31 -11.25 -0.81 3.42
CA LEU A 31 -11.78 -0.01 2.32
C LEU A 31 -13.24 -0.35 1.99
N ASP A 32 -13.92 -1.11 2.84
CA ASP A 32 -15.33 -1.52 2.79
C ASP A 32 -15.72 -2.32 1.55
N ASN A 33 -14.73 -2.88 0.84
CA ASN A 33 -14.92 -3.67 -0.38
C ASN A 33 -14.14 -5.00 -0.35
N GLY A 34 -13.80 -5.47 0.87
CA GLY A 34 -13.00 -6.68 1.09
C GLY A 34 -11.49 -6.47 0.95
N PHE A 35 -11.06 -5.23 0.70
CA PHE A 35 -9.66 -4.83 0.72
C PHE A 35 -9.30 -4.07 2.00
N GLU A 36 -8.10 -4.30 2.51
CA GLU A 36 -7.48 -3.53 3.59
C GLU A 36 -6.18 -2.92 3.06
N ILE A 37 -5.95 -1.64 3.37
CA ILE A 37 -4.66 -0.99 3.13
C ILE A 37 -3.83 -0.98 4.41
N SER A 38 -2.55 -1.31 4.30
CA SER A 38 -1.57 -1.21 5.39
C SER A 38 -0.52 -0.18 5.01
N VAL A 39 -0.36 0.85 5.82
CA VAL A 39 0.60 1.93 5.60
C VAL A 39 1.54 2.00 6.78
N VAL A 40 2.84 1.87 6.53
CA VAL A 40 3.87 1.86 7.56
C VAL A 40 5.00 2.83 7.21
N SER A 41 5.74 3.30 8.20
CA SER A 41 6.90 4.17 7.96
C SER A 41 7.79 4.21 9.19
N MET A 42 9.08 4.53 9.02
CA MET A 42 9.90 4.95 10.15
C MET A 42 9.46 6.36 10.60
N LYS A 43 9.46 6.63 11.91
CA LYS A 43 9.16 7.96 12.45
C LYS A 43 10.16 8.99 11.93
N ASN A 44 11.45 8.63 11.95
CA ASN A 44 12.55 9.42 11.42
C ASN A 44 13.53 8.55 10.62
N ARG A 45 14.34 9.17 9.76
CA ARG A 45 15.43 8.48 9.05
C ARG A 45 16.65 8.35 9.97
N GLU A 46 16.64 7.35 10.85
CA GLU A 46 17.77 7.19 11.78
C GLU A 46 18.94 6.41 11.18
N LYS A 47 18.73 5.46 10.24
CA LYS A 47 19.79 4.58 9.72
C LYS A 47 19.51 4.15 8.27
N PRO A 48 20.56 3.81 7.47
CA PRO A 48 20.41 3.35 6.09
C PRO A 48 19.58 2.05 5.94
N PHE A 49 19.25 1.35 7.03
CA PHE A 49 18.54 0.07 7.03
C PHE A 49 17.41 0.02 8.07
N GLY A 50 16.53 1.03 8.11
CA GLY A 50 15.39 1.12 9.04
C GLY A 50 14.31 0.04 8.91
N GLY A 51 14.50 -1.00 8.09
CA GLY A 51 13.55 -2.10 7.90
C GLY A 51 12.31 -1.76 7.08
N LEU A 52 11.78 -0.54 7.22
CA LEU A 52 10.62 -0.03 6.48
C LEU A 52 11.05 0.99 5.41
N TYR A 53 10.36 0.98 4.27
CA TYR A 53 10.61 1.88 3.14
C TYR A 53 9.81 3.17 3.24
N GLY A 54 10.01 3.94 4.31
CA GLY A 54 9.37 5.25 4.50
C GLY A 54 10.04 6.08 5.57
N ASN A 55 9.89 7.40 5.46
CA ASN A 55 10.25 8.35 6.51
C ASN A 55 9.09 9.32 6.74
N ALA A 56 8.37 9.13 7.85
CA ALA A 56 7.19 9.91 8.22
C ALA A 56 7.53 11.39 8.45
N SER A 57 8.73 11.70 8.97
CA SER A 57 9.21 13.07 9.14
C SER A 57 9.31 13.84 7.82
N GLU A 58 9.53 13.12 6.71
CA GLU A 58 9.60 13.65 5.34
C GLU A 58 8.32 13.36 4.54
N GLY A 59 7.27 12.85 5.20
CA GLY A 59 5.97 12.59 4.58
C GLY A 59 5.94 11.41 3.61
N THR A 60 6.83 10.43 3.75
CA THR A 60 6.89 9.22 2.91
C THR A 60 6.59 7.94 3.71
N TYR A 61 6.00 6.95 3.05
CA TYR A 61 5.52 5.72 3.67
C TYR A 61 5.71 4.52 2.73
N GLU A 62 5.71 3.35 3.33
CA GLU A 62 5.56 2.06 2.67
C GLU A 62 4.10 1.64 2.70
N VAL A 63 3.59 1.09 1.61
CA VAL A 63 2.19 0.67 1.48
C VAL A 63 2.06 -0.73 0.91
N ALA A 64 1.17 -1.50 1.52
CA ALA A 64 0.72 -2.81 1.07
C ALA A 64 -0.81 -2.83 1.03
N VAL A 65 -1.38 -3.66 0.14
CA VAL A 65 -2.83 -3.88 0.06
C VAL A 65 -3.11 -5.37 0.24
N PHE A 66 -4.17 -5.68 0.98
CA PHE A 66 -4.62 -7.04 1.24
C PHE A 66 -6.04 -7.19 0.70
N HIS A 67 -6.35 -8.34 0.11
CA HIS A 67 -7.71 -8.73 -0.27
C HIS A 67 -8.09 -10.00 0.48
N LYS A 68 -9.14 -9.92 1.32
CA LYS A 68 -9.58 -11.03 2.18
C LYS A 68 -8.44 -11.65 2.99
N GLY A 69 -7.56 -10.80 3.53
CA GLY A 69 -6.40 -11.19 4.34
C GLY A 69 -5.17 -11.66 3.56
N ASN A 70 -5.23 -11.74 2.22
CA ASN A 70 -4.09 -12.13 1.39
C ASN A 70 -3.41 -10.91 0.79
N LEU A 71 -2.08 -10.85 0.83
CA LEU A 71 -1.30 -9.78 0.21
C LEU A 71 -1.54 -9.77 -1.30
N THR A 72 -1.76 -8.57 -1.87
CA THR A 72 -2.02 -8.40 -3.29
C THR A 72 -0.79 -7.85 -4.02
N PRO A 73 -0.61 -8.19 -5.31
CA PRO A 73 0.34 -7.47 -6.16
C PRO A 73 0.00 -5.97 -6.20
N LEU A 74 1.02 -5.12 -6.21
CA LEU A 74 0.88 -3.68 -6.49
C LEU A 74 1.53 -3.29 -7.82
N CYS A 75 2.46 -4.10 -8.31
CA CYS A 75 2.97 -4.02 -9.67
C CYS A 75 3.44 -5.42 -10.14
N LYS A 76 4.02 -5.44 -11.34
CA LYS A 76 4.60 -6.62 -11.99
C LYS A 76 5.50 -7.44 -11.07
N TYR A 77 6.34 -6.80 -10.26
CA TYR A 77 7.40 -7.44 -9.46
C TYR A 77 7.29 -7.21 -7.94
N ASP A 78 6.44 -6.29 -7.49
CA ASP A 78 6.33 -5.94 -6.06
C ASP A 78 4.89 -6.08 -5.52
N ASP A 79 4.83 -6.47 -4.24
CA ASP A 79 3.63 -6.50 -3.41
C ASP A 79 3.53 -5.30 -2.45
N VAL A 80 4.59 -4.49 -2.41
CA VAL A 80 4.78 -3.38 -1.49
C VAL A 80 5.38 -2.20 -2.26
N LEU A 81 4.84 -1.00 -2.05
CA LEU A 81 5.41 0.23 -2.62
C LEU A 81 6.05 1.06 -1.50
N GLY A 82 7.36 1.26 -1.58
CA GLY A 82 8.09 2.14 -0.68
C GLY A 82 8.05 3.60 -1.09
N TRP A 83 8.37 4.49 -0.15
CA TRP A 83 8.61 5.93 -0.36
C TRP A 83 7.44 6.70 -0.98
N GLN A 84 6.21 6.24 -0.75
CA GLN A 84 5.00 6.85 -1.26
C GLN A 84 4.61 8.07 -0.41
N ASP A 85 4.24 9.16 -1.07
CA ASP A 85 3.67 10.32 -0.38
C ASP A 85 2.16 10.15 -0.12
N LYS A 86 1.57 11.08 0.65
CA LYS A 86 0.16 11.06 1.02
C LYS A 86 -0.79 11.10 -0.19
N VAL A 87 -0.37 11.76 -1.28
CA VAL A 87 -1.17 11.90 -2.50
C VAL A 87 -1.15 10.60 -3.29
N ALA A 88 0.02 9.97 -3.43
CA ALA A 88 0.18 8.67 -4.06
C ALA A 88 -0.65 7.60 -3.35
N ILE A 89 -0.60 7.55 -2.01
CA ILE A 89 -1.40 6.61 -1.22
C ILE A 89 -2.89 6.89 -1.40
N THR A 90 -3.33 8.14 -1.37
CA THR A 90 -4.74 8.50 -1.61
C THR A 90 -5.21 8.06 -3.00
N ARG A 91 -4.35 8.18 -4.03
CA ARG A 91 -4.66 7.69 -5.38
C ARG A 91 -4.77 6.17 -5.42
N LEU A 92 -3.83 5.45 -4.80
CA LEU A 92 -3.90 3.99 -4.69
C LEU A 92 -5.20 3.54 -4.00
N MET A 93 -5.52 4.16 -2.85
CA MET A 93 -6.79 3.89 -2.14
C MET A 93 -7.99 4.12 -3.04
N LYS A 94 -8.00 5.20 -3.83
CA LYS A 94 -9.08 5.48 -4.77
C LYS A 94 -9.19 4.42 -5.86
N GLU A 95 -8.08 4.01 -6.48
CA GLU A 95 -8.07 2.96 -7.49
C GLU A 95 -8.64 1.65 -6.94
N VAL A 96 -8.21 1.24 -5.74
CA VAL A 96 -8.70 0.02 -5.08
C VAL A 96 -10.19 0.13 -4.74
N GLN A 97 -10.66 1.27 -4.26
CA GLN A 97 -12.09 1.48 -3.94
C GLN A 97 -12.96 1.48 -5.20
N VAL A 98 -12.54 2.17 -6.26
CA VAL A 98 -13.33 2.35 -7.49
C VAL A 98 -13.34 1.08 -8.34
N ASN A 99 -12.17 0.45 -8.53
CA ASN A 99 -12.02 -0.68 -9.46
C ASN A 99 -12.08 -2.04 -8.74
N SER A 100 -11.90 -2.09 -7.41
CA SER A 100 -12.07 -3.28 -6.57
C SER A 100 -11.40 -4.52 -7.16
N THR A 101 -12.11 -5.65 -7.29
CA THR A 101 -11.55 -6.90 -7.80
C THR A 101 -11.07 -6.83 -9.25
N ALA A 102 -11.54 -5.88 -10.06
CA ALA A 102 -11.02 -5.70 -11.42
C ALA A 102 -9.58 -5.17 -11.41
N TRP A 103 -9.26 -4.27 -10.48
CA TRP A 103 -7.88 -3.81 -10.26
C TRP A 103 -6.95 -4.96 -9.84
N LEU A 104 -7.41 -5.80 -8.91
CA LEU A 104 -6.63 -6.97 -8.49
C LEU A 104 -6.39 -7.96 -9.64
N LYS A 105 -7.43 -8.28 -10.42
CA LYS A 105 -7.33 -9.21 -11.55
C LYS A 105 -6.33 -8.74 -12.59
N LEU A 106 -6.34 -7.44 -12.92
CA LEU A 106 -5.39 -6.85 -13.86
C LEU A 106 -3.94 -7.01 -13.39
N LEU A 107 -3.66 -6.73 -12.11
CA LEU A 107 -2.31 -6.84 -11.56
C LEU A 107 -1.82 -8.30 -11.49
N GLN A 108 -2.74 -9.24 -11.22
CA GLN A 108 -2.46 -10.67 -11.28
C GLN A 108 -2.11 -11.10 -12.71
N GLU A 109 -2.91 -10.70 -13.70
CA GLU A 109 -2.66 -11.01 -15.12
C GLU A 109 -1.31 -10.46 -15.60
N ILE A 110 -0.98 -9.21 -15.28
CA ILE A 110 0.33 -8.59 -15.63
C ILE A 110 1.50 -9.39 -15.02
N ARG A 111 1.37 -9.83 -13.78
CA ARG A 111 2.41 -10.61 -13.10
C ARG A 111 2.52 -12.02 -13.68
N ASP A 112 1.40 -12.67 -13.96
CA ASP A 112 1.37 -14.02 -14.52
C ASP A 112 1.98 -14.04 -15.93
N GLU A 113 1.64 -13.05 -16.77
CA GLU A 113 2.25 -12.85 -18.09
C GLU A 113 3.77 -12.68 -17.98
N TYR A 114 4.24 -11.85 -17.05
CA TYR A 114 5.66 -11.67 -16.83
C TYR A 114 6.38 -12.96 -16.42
N ASN A 115 5.82 -13.68 -15.45
CA ASN A 115 6.40 -14.91 -14.98
C ASN A 115 6.43 -15.96 -16.10
N ALA A 116 5.38 -16.01 -16.93
CA ALA A 116 5.35 -16.88 -18.10
C ALA A 116 6.41 -16.50 -19.14
N GLU A 117 6.73 -15.21 -19.32
CA GLU A 117 7.84 -14.77 -20.17
C GLU A 117 9.21 -15.18 -19.62
N LEU A 118 9.42 -15.10 -18.31
CA LEU A 118 10.68 -15.51 -17.67
C LEU A 118 10.92 -17.03 -17.74
N LEU A 119 9.87 -17.83 -17.88
CA LEU A 119 9.94 -19.30 -17.92
C LEU A 119 10.06 -19.86 -19.35
N LYS A 120 10.21 -19.00 -20.37
CA LYS A 120 10.34 -19.41 -21.79
C LYS A 120 11.77 -19.76 -22.22
N ASP A 121 12.71 -19.80 -21.28
CA ASP A 121 14.09 -20.28 -21.48
C ASP A 121 14.22 -21.81 -21.31
#